data_AF-A0A6A4ZSY0-F1
#
_entry.id   AF-A0A6A4ZSY0-F1
#
_cell.length_a   1.000
_cell.length_b   1.000
_cell.length_c   1.000
_cell.angle_alpha   90.00
_cell.angle_beta   90.00
_cell.angle_gamma   90.00
#
_symmetry.space_group_name_H-M   'P 1'
#
loop_
_entity.id
_entity.type
_entity.pdbx_description
1 polymer ?
#
loop_
_entity_poly.entity_id
_entity_poly.type
_entity_poly.pdbx_seq_one_letter_code
_entity_poly.pdbx_strand_id
1 'polypeptide(L)'
;MKASLALSTALATTASAARQSFKSLSASDRTLLEEQLDKWKASYGPIAEANGFFPQTDTTSARVNGHTIDELERFHHTVQDVENATAANPGAEFSPFNQFALLTDEEFKGMLVKSFAGQNFTKAAPLPELKNERASKKDWSTSKCNSPITNQGKCGSCWAFATIGTVEYAHCI
;
A
#
# COMPACT_ATOMS: atom_id res chain seq x y z
N MET A 1 30.52 33.36 4.74
CA MET A 1 30.76 32.28 3.75
C MET A 1 29.47 31.48 3.63
N LYS A 2 28.81 31.49 2.47
CA LYS A 2 27.55 30.78 2.23
C LYS A 2 27.90 29.39 1.67
N ALA A 3 27.81 28.35 2.49
CA ALA A 3 27.99 26.98 2.03
C ALA A 3 26.67 26.47 1.45
N SER A 4 26.65 26.25 0.14
CA SER A 4 25.53 25.63 -0.56
C SER A 4 25.73 24.11 -0.50
N LEU A 5 24.90 23.42 0.27
CA LEU A 5 24.83 21.95 0.27
C LEU A 5 23.98 21.52 -0.93
N ALA A 6 24.64 21.08 -1.99
CA ALA A 6 23.99 20.37 -3.08
C ALA A 6 23.66 18.95 -2.59
N LEU A 7 22.38 18.68 -2.35
CA LEU A 7 21.88 17.33 -2.09
C LEU A 7 21.88 16.56 -3.42
N SER A 8 22.89 15.72 -3.62
CA SER A 8 22.92 14.77 -4.74
C SER A 8 21.89 13.66 -4.48
N THR A 9 20.73 13.75 -5.13
CA THR A 9 19.76 12.65 -5.14
C THR A 9 20.29 11.54 -6.04
N ALA A 10 20.96 10.55 -5.45
CA ALA A 10 21.21 9.29 -6.12
C ALA A 10 19.88 8.55 -6.27
N LEU A 11 19.28 8.59 -7.47
CA LEU A 11 18.21 7.68 -7.85
C LEU A 11 18.81 6.28 -7.95
N ALA A 12 18.67 5.48 -6.90
CA ALA A 12 18.91 4.06 -6.96
C ALA A 12 17.85 3.46 -7.88
N THR A 13 18.18 3.28 -9.16
CA THR A 13 17.39 2.48 -10.08
C THR A 13 17.60 1.02 -9.70
N THR A 14 16.80 0.51 -8.77
CA THR A 14 16.67 -0.94 -8.58
C THR A 14 16.00 -1.48 -9.83
N ALA A 15 16.78 -2.07 -10.72
CA ALA A 15 16.23 -2.91 -11.78
C ALA A 15 15.43 -4.01 -11.10
N SER A 16 14.10 -3.93 -11.16
CA SER A 16 13.24 -4.97 -10.64
C SER A 16 13.53 -6.23 -11.45
N ALA A 17 14.04 -7.28 -10.80
CA ALA A 17 14.13 -8.58 -11.45
C ALA A 17 12.73 -8.93 -11.99
N ALA A 18 12.66 -9.44 -13.21
CA ALA A 18 11.39 -9.84 -13.80
C ALA A 18 10.71 -10.86 -12.87
N ARG A 19 9.43 -10.63 -12.54
CA ARG A 19 8.65 -11.53 -11.70
C ARG A 19 8.63 -12.93 -12.32
N GLN A 20 8.70 -13.95 -11.46
CA GLN A 20 8.68 -15.33 -11.88
C GLN A 20 7.22 -15.75 -12.08
N SER A 21 6.94 -16.54 -13.11
CA SER A 21 5.57 -17.02 -13.32
C SER A 21 5.23 -18.18 -12.38
N PHE A 22 3.99 -18.22 -11.88
CA PHE A 22 3.46 -19.33 -11.08
C PHE A 22 3.68 -20.69 -11.76
N LYS A 23 3.55 -20.74 -13.10
CA LYS A 23 3.74 -21.97 -13.88
C LYS A 23 5.17 -22.50 -13.89
N SER A 24 6.14 -21.73 -13.41
CA SER A 24 7.54 -22.17 -13.29
C SER A 24 7.89 -22.69 -11.90
N LEU A 25 6.99 -22.55 -10.92
CA LEU A 25 7.19 -23.05 -9.56
C LEU A 25 7.20 -24.59 -9.54
N SER A 26 7.91 -25.15 -8.54
CA SER A 26 7.86 -26.57 -8.25
C SER A 26 6.46 -27.00 -7.78
N ALA A 27 6.15 -28.29 -7.82
CA ALA A 27 4.84 -28.78 -7.37
C ALA A 27 4.56 -28.43 -5.90
N SER A 28 5.57 -28.55 -5.02
CA SER A 28 5.44 -28.19 -3.60
C SER A 28 5.19 -26.71 -3.39
N ASP A 29 5.90 -25.85 -4.13
CA ASP A 29 5.75 -24.40 -3.99
C ASP A 29 4.38 -23.92 -4.50
N ARG A 30 3.84 -24.58 -5.54
CA ARG A 30 2.47 -24.31 -6.00
C ARG A 30 1.44 -24.66 -4.93
N THR A 31 1.55 -25.84 -4.32
CA THR A 31 0.65 -26.26 -3.23
C THR A 31 0.73 -25.28 -2.06
N LEU A 32 1.95 -24.86 -1.67
CA LEU A 32 2.12 -23.88 -0.60
C LEU A 32 1.49 -22.51 -0.96
N LEU A 33 1.61 -22.08 -2.21
CA LEU A 33 1.00 -20.82 -2.66
C LEU A 33 -0.53 -20.91 -2.68
N GLU A 34 -1.09 -22.03 -3.13
CA GLU A 34 -2.53 -22.30 -3.08
C GLU A 34 -3.06 -22.22 -1.64
N GLU A 35 -2.40 -22.89 -0.68
CA GLU A 35 -2.76 -22.81 0.74
C GLU A 35 -2.68 -21.39 1.32
N GLN A 36 -1.68 -20.61 0.90
CA GLN A 36 -1.57 -19.21 1.32
C GLN A 36 -2.68 -18.35 0.73
N LEU A 37 -3.03 -18.58 -0.55
CA LEU A 37 -4.12 -17.88 -1.21
C LEU A 37 -5.47 -18.23 -0.57
N ASP A 38 -5.69 -19.47 -0.16
CA ASP A 38 -6.86 -19.88 0.62
C ASP A 38 -6.97 -19.13 1.94
N LYS A 39 -5.86 -19.06 2.70
CA LYS A 39 -5.80 -18.28 3.95
C LYS A 39 -6.08 -16.81 3.70
N TRP A 40 -5.52 -16.25 2.63
CA TRP A 40 -5.76 -14.87 2.24
C TRP A 40 -7.24 -14.64 1.91
N LYS A 41 -7.85 -15.50 1.09
CA LYS A 41 -9.28 -15.42 0.73
C LYS A 41 -10.16 -15.50 1.96
N ALA A 42 -9.82 -16.32 2.96
CA ALA A 42 -10.57 -16.41 4.21
C ALA A 42 -10.48 -15.14 5.07
N SER A 43 -9.30 -14.54 5.19
CA SER A 43 -9.07 -13.39 6.09
C SER A 43 -9.34 -12.02 5.44
N TYR A 44 -8.97 -11.85 4.18
CA TYR A 44 -8.98 -10.56 3.48
C TYR A 44 -9.90 -10.54 2.26
N GLY A 45 -10.30 -11.70 1.74
CA GLY A 45 -11.25 -11.80 0.63
C GLY A 45 -12.54 -11.01 0.87
N PRO A 46 -13.26 -11.19 1.99
CA PRO A 46 -14.50 -10.43 2.25
C PRO A 46 -14.28 -8.91 2.31
N ILE A 47 -13.13 -8.46 2.86
CA ILE A 47 -12.80 -7.04 2.96
C ILE A 47 -12.50 -6.48 1.56
N ALA A 48 -11.70 -7.20 0.78
CA ALA A 48 -11.40 -6.84 -0.60
C ALA A 48 -12.68 -6.76 -1.43
N GLU A 49 -13.61 -7.71 -1.27
CA GLU A 49 -14.87 -7.76 -2.03
C GLU A 49 -15.78 -6.60 -1.67
N ALA A 50 -16.00 -6.36 -0.37
CA ALA A 50 -16.85 -5.28 0.13
C ALA A 50 -16.38 -3.89 -0.34
N ASN A 51 -15.08 -3.73 -0.56
CA ASN A 51 -14.48 -2.48 -1.04
C ASN A 51 -14.17 -2.50 -2.56
N GLY A 52 -14.47 -3.62 -3.23
CA GLY A 52 -14.22 -3.86 -4.64
C GLY A 52 -12.75 -3.99 -5.05
N PHE A 53 -11.83 -4.27 -4.14
CA PHE A 53 -10.40 -4.51 -4.41
C PHE A 53 -10.11 -5.89 -5.01
N PHE A 54 -10.96 -6.35 -5.92
CA PHE A 54 -10.71 -7.52 -6.74
C PHE A 54 -10.35 -7.12 -8.17
N PRO A 55 -9.46 -7.88 -8.83
CA PRO A 55 -9.21 -7.70 -10.25
C PRO A 55 -10.51 -7.87 -11.04
N GLN A 56 -10.59 -7.22 -12.20
CA GLN A 56 -11.71 -7.46 -13.12
C GLN A 56 -11.63 -8.92 -13.58
N THR A 57 -12.70 -9.67 -13.34
CA THR A 57 -12.73 -11.11 -13.56
C THR A 57 -12.68 -11.44 -15.05
N ASP A 58 -11.62 -12.13 -15.48
CA ASP A 58 -11.66 -12.89 -16.72
C ASP A 58 -12.28 -14.26 -16.42
N THR A 59 -13.58 -14.40 -16.72
CA THR A 59 -14.36 -15.62 -16.49
C THR A 59 -13.88 -16.82 -17.30
N THR A 60 -12.93 -16.63 -18.21
CA THR A 60 -12.38 -17.68 -19.08
C THR A 60 -11.11 -18.34 -18.53
N SER A 61 -10.57 -17.86 -17.41
CA SER A 61 -9.34 -18.38 -16.84
C SER A 61 -9.47 -19.84 -16.38
N ALA A 62 -8.52 -20.67 -16.81
CA ALA A 62 -8.38 -22.04 -16.32
C ALA A 62 -8.26 -22.06 -14.79
N ARG A 63 -8.69 -23.16 -14.16
CA ARG A 63 -8.70 -23.31 -12.70
C ARG A 63 -7.84 -24.47 -12.22
N VAL A 64 -7.21 -24.29 -11.07
CA VAL A 64 -6.48 -25.30 -10.31
C VAL A 64 -6.98 -25.24 -8.88
N ASN A 65 -7.47 -26.37 -8.36
CA ASN A 65 -7.95 -26.50 -6.97
C ASN A 65 -8.92 -25.40 -6.52
N GLY A 66 -9.78 -24.91 -7.42
CA GLY A 66 -10.78 -23.87 -7.11
C GLY A 66 -10.29 -22.43 -7.29
N HIS A 67 -9.00 -22.21 -7.52
CA HIS A 67 -8.44 -20.91 -7.88
C HIS A 67 -8.32 -20.78 -9.40
N THR A 68 -8.49 -19.58 -9.93
CA THR A 68 -8.07 -19.30 -11.30
C THR A 68 -6.55 -19.21 -11.38
N ILE A 69 -5.98 -19.57 -12.54
CA ILE A 69 -4.54 -19.39 -12.79
C ILE A 69 -4.14 -17.91 -12.63
N ASP A 70 -5.01 -16.97 -13.00
CA ASP A 70 -4.77 -15.54 -12.86
C ASP A 70 -4.66 -15.12 -11.38
N GLU A 71 -5.54 -15.60 -10.50
CA GLU A 71 -5.43 -15.34 -9.05
C GLU A 71 -4.12 -15.88 -8.47
N LEU A 72 -3.70 -17.08 -8.89
CA LEU A 72 -2.46 -17.70 -8.42
C LEU A 72 -1.23 -16.92 -8.91
N GLU A 73 -1.22 -16.50 -10.17
CA GLU A 73 -0.14 -15.67 -10.73
C GLU A 73 -0.05 -14.32 -10.01
N ARG A 74 -1.17 -13.64 -9.80
CA ARG A 74 -1.24 -12.34 -9.10
C ARG A 74 -0.78 -12.45 -7.66
N PHE A 75 -1.25 -13.47 -6.94
CA PHE A 75 -0.83 -13.67 -5.56
C PHE A 75 0.66 -14.03 -5.47
N HIS A 76 1.18 -14.85 -6.41
CA HIS A 76 2.61 -15.14 -6.50
C HIS A 76 3.44 -13.86 -6.67
N HIS A 77 3.02 -12.98 -7.59
CA HIS A 77 3.67 -11.69 -7.80
C HIS A 77 3.73 -10.86 -6.51
N THR A 78 2.63 -10.79 -5.75
CA THR A 78 2.62 -10.09 -4.45
C THR A 78 3.59 -10.72 -3.44
N VAL A 79 3.71 -12.06 -3.40
CA VAL A 79 4.70 -12.74 -2.54
C VAL A 79 6.13 -12.32 -2.92
N GLN A 80 6.44 -12.29 -4.22
CA GLN A 80 7.77 -11.84 -4.69
C GLN A 80 8.04 -10.36 -4.37
N ASP A 81 7.02 -9.51 -4.47
CA ASP A 81 7.13 -8.09 -4.13
C ASP A 81 7.39 -7.90 -2.63
N VAL A 82 6.77 -8.71 -1.79
CA VAL A 82 7.01 -8.73 -0.34
C VAL A 82 8.43 -9.16 -0.01
N GLU A 83 8.96 -10.21 -0.68
CA GLU A 83 10.34 -10.65 -0.51
C GLU A 83 11.33 -9.54 -0.90
N ASN A 84 11.12 -8.90 -2.05
CA ASN A 84 11.93 -7.79 -2.53
C ASN A 84 11.87 -6.59 -1.57
N ALA A 85 10.67 -6.21 -1.11
CA ALA A 85 10.49 -5.10 -0.18
C ALA A 85 11.17 -5.38 1.17
N THR A 86 11.07 -6.60 1.69
CA THR A 86 11.71 -7.02 2.93
C THR A 86 13.24 -6.95 2.82
N ALA A 87 13.80 -7.44 1.72
CA ALA A 87 15.24 -7.37 1.48
C ALA A 87 15.75 -5.93 1.37
N ALA A 88 14.97 -5.03 0.77
CA ALA A 88 15.33 -3.63 0.62
C ALA A 88 15.14 -2.79 1.90
N ASN A 89 14.29 -3.23 2.83
CA ASN A 89 13.87 -2.44 3.99
C ASN A 89 13.92 -3.26 5.29
N PRO A 90 15.12 -3.48 5.87
CA PRO A 90 15.31 -4.38 7.01
C PRO A 90 14.64 -3.90 8.32
N GLY A 91 14.20 -2.64 8.39
CA GLY A 91 13.49 -2.08 9.53
C GLY A 91 11.96 -2.13 9.42
N ALA A 92 11.43 -2.74 8.36
CA ALA A 92 10.00 -2.81 8.09
C ALA A 92 9.55 -4.26 7.83
N GLU A 93 8.30 -4.55 8.15
CA GLU A 93 7.66 -5.84 7.91
C GLU A 93 6.67 -5.69 6.75
N PHE A 94 6.70 -6.64 5.81
CA PHE A 94 5.81 -6.68 4.66
C PHE A 94 5.09 -8.01 4.62
N SER A 95 3.86 -8.01 4.12
CA SER A 95 3.04 -9.21 4.07
C SER A 95 2.08 -9.19 2.88
N PRO A 96 1.86 -10.33 2.20
CA PRO A 96 0.83 -10.46 1.17
C PRO A 96 -0.57 -10.49 1.81
N PHE A 97 -0.69 -10.59 3.13
CA PHE A 97 -1.95 -10.67 3.85
C PHE A 97 -2.55 -9.28 4.09
N ASN A 98 -3.05 -8.68 3.02
CA ASN A 98 -3.80 -7.42 3.05
C ASN A 98 -4.87 -7.40 1.93
N GLN A 99 -5.81 -6.46 1.99
CA GLN A 99 -6.96 -6.40 1.07
C GLN A 99 -6.63 -6.11 -0.42
N PHE A 100 -5.36 -5.95 -0.79
CA PHE A 100 -4.92 -5.56 -2.14
C PHE A 100 -4.09 -6.63 -2.86
N ALA A 101 -3.88 -7.80 -2.24
CA ALA A 101 -2.89 -8.79 -2.68
C ALA A 101 -3.10 -9.40 -4.07
N LEU A 102 -4.27 -9.21 -4.68
CA LEU A 102 -4.58 -9.68 -6.03
C LEU A 102 -4.53 -8.57 -7.09
N LEU A 103 -4.28 -7.33 -6.68
CA LEU A 103 -4.17 -6.20 -7.60
C LEU A 103 -2.77 -6.13 -8.17
N THR A 104 -2.68 -5.88 -9.47
CA THR A 104 -1.44 -5.39 -10.11
C THR A 104 -1.13 -3.98 -9.63
N ASP A 105 0.12 -3.55 -9.82
CA ASP A 105 0.55 -2.17 -9.51
C ASP A 105 -0.31 -1.14 -10.24
N GLU A 106 -0.66 -1.40 -11.51
CA GLU A 106 -1.50 -0.54 -12.34
C GLU A 106 -2.93 -0.46 -11.81
N GLU A 107 -3.53 -1.60 -11.44
CA GLU A 107 -4.87 -1.63 -10.85
C GLU A 107 -4.89 -0.95 -9.47
N PHE A 108 -3.88 -1.19 -8.63
CA PHE A 108 -3.75 -0.55 -7.32
C PHE A 108 -3.66 0.98 -7.46
N LYS A 109 -2.75 1.47 -8.32
CA LYS A 109 -2.62 2.90 -8.63
C LYS A 109 -3.93 3.45 -9.21
N GLY A 110 -4.51 2.72 -10.15
CA GLY A 110 -5.78 3.00 -10.78
C GLY A 110 -7.00 2.87 -9.86
N MET A 111 -6.84 2.50 -8.59
CA MET A 111 -7.89 2.52 -7.57
C MET A 111 -7.65 3.58 -6.50
N LEU A 112 -6.44 3.66 -5.94
CA LEU A 112 -6.16 4.46 -4.74
C LEU A 112 -5.38 5.74 -5.02
N VAL A 113 -4.51 5.74 -6.03
CA VAL A 113 -3.55 6.83 -6.31
C VAL A 113 -4.11 7.78 -7.37
N LYS A 114 -5.30 8.33 -7.10
CA LYS A 114 -6.04 9.19 -8.05
C LYS A 114 -6.06 10.67 -7.68
N SER A 115 -5.69 11.00 -6.44
CA SER A 115 -5.78 12.38 -5.95
C SER A 115 -4.88 13.31 -6.76
N PHE A 116 -5.36 14.54 -6.97
CA PHE A 116 -4.62 15.67 -7.54
C PHE A 116 -4.07 15.52 -8.97
N ALA A 117 -4.18 14.35 -9.63
CA ALA A 117 -3.74 14.13 -11.01
C ALA A 117 -2.32 14.68 -11.31
N GLY A 118 -1.40 14.60 -10.34
CA GLY A 118 -0.03 15.10 -10.46
C GLY A 118 0.13 16.63 -10.32
N GLN A 119 -0.93 17.35 -9.95
CA GLN A 119 -0.87 18.79 -9.70
C GLN A 119 -0.33 19.08 -8.29
N ASN A 120 0.45 20.15 -8.19
CA ASN A 120 0.99 20.62 -6.93
C ASN A 120 0.21 21.84 -6.43
N PHE A 121 -0.33 21.75 -5.22
CA PHE A 121 -1.10 22.79 -4.55
C PHE A 121 -0.37 23.43 -3.35
N THR A 122 0.92 23.15 -3.13
CA THR A 122 1.67 23.56 -1.93
C THR A 122 2.12 25.03 -1.89
N LYS A 123 1.25 25.96 -2.30
CA LYS A 123 1.51 27.40 -2.13
C LYS A 123 1.05 27.86 -0.74
N ALA A 124 1.84 27.54 0.30
CA ALA A 124 1.62 28.02 1.65
C ALA A 124 2.81 28.87 2.11
N ALA A 125 2.53 29.99 2.78
CA ALA A 125 3.57 30.75 3.47
C ALA A 125 4.09 29.93 4.67
N PRO A 126 5.39 29.98 4.99
CA PRO A 126 5.92 29.34 6.19
C PRO A 126 5.21 29.86 7.44
N LEU A 127 4.90 28.97 8.37
CA LEU A 127 4.41 29.37 9.69
C LEU A 127 5.55 30.08 10.47
N PRO A 128 5.22 31.08 11.30
CA PRO A 128 6.21 31.71 12.17
C PRO A 128 6.80 30.68 13.14
N GLU A 129 8.10 30.81 13.42
CA GLU A 129 8.76 29.94 14.37
C GLU A 129 8.24 30.22 15.79
N LEU A 130 7.57 29.23 16.38
CA LEU A 130 7.13 29.30 17.77
C LEU A 130 8.29 28.93 18.70
N LYS A 131 8.67 29.86 19.59
CA LYS A 131 9.64 29.63 20.66
C LYS A 131 8.99 28.93 21.86
N ASN A 132 8.51 27.71 21.65
CA ASN A 132 7.94 26.88 22.71
C ASN A 132 8.80 25.64 22.96
N GLU A 133 8.82 25.18 24.21
CA GLU A 133 9.39 23.87 24.53
C GLU A 133 8.59 22.78 23.83
N ARG A 134 9.29 21.87 23.14
CA ARG A 134 8.69 20.77 22.38
C ARG A 134 9.08 19.45 23.02
N ALA A 135 8.14 18.52 23.07
CA ALA A 135 8.43 17.16 23.51
C ALA A 135 9.46 16.51 22.57
N SER A 136 10.41 15.77 23.13
CA SER A 136 11.40 14.99 22.37
C SER A 136 10.77 13.82 21.60
N LYS A 137 9.62 13.32 22.10
CA LYS A 137 8.79 12.31 21.44
C LYS A 137 7.33 12.60 21.74
N LYS A 138 6.49 12.63 20.71
CA LYS A 138 5.04 12.73 20.85
C LYS A 138 4.38 11.77 19.86
N ASP A 139 3.52 10.92 20.39
CA ASP A 139 2.61 10.09 19.61
C ASP A 139 1.19 10.61 19.81
N TRP A 140 0.61 11.16 18.75
CA TRP A 140 -0.75 11.70 18.77
C TRP A 140 -1.83 10.63 18.57
N SER A 141 -1.46 9.43 18.11
CA SER A 141 -2.39 8.33 17.86
C SER A 141 -3.04 7.78 19.13
N THR A 142 -2.36 7.94 20.27
CA THR A 142 -2.85 7.55 21.60
C THR A 142 -3.81 8.55 22.24
N SER A 143 -4.01 9.70 21.60
CA SER A 143 -4.94 10.72 22.11
C SER A 143 -6.38 10.33 21.85
N LYS A 144 -7.27 10.67 22.78
CA LYS A 144 -8.73 10.60 22.59
C LYS A 144 -9.23 11.45 21.42
N CYS A 145 -8.44 12.42 20.96
CA CYS A 145 -8.75 13.28 19.83
C CYS A 145 -8.38 12.68 18.48
N ASN A 146 -7.70 11.53 18.46
CA ASN A 146 -7.41 10.82 17.23
C ASN A 146 -8.64 9.99 16.83
N SER A 147 -9.29 10.37 15.74
CA SER A 147 -10.42 9.61 15.19
C SER A 147 -9.98 8.19 14.76
N PRO A 148 -10.89 7.20 14.78
CA PRO A 148 -10.62 5.87 14.25
C PRO A 148 -10.16 5.91 12.79
N ILE A 149 -9.37 4.90 12.38
CA ILE A 149 -8.89 4.79 10.99
C ILE A 149 -10.08 4.53 10.07
N THR A 150 -10.18 5.35 9.03
CA THR A 150 -11.23 5.27 8.01
C THR A 150 -10.72 4.66 6.71
N ASN A 151 -11.64 4.23 5.83
CA ASN A 151 -11.31 3.69 4.51
C ASN A 151 -11.79 4.65 3.39
N GLN A 152 -10.86 5.10 2.53
CA GLN A 152 -11.19 5.99 1.41
C GLN A 152 -11.91 5.28 0.24
N GLY A 153 -11.92 3.94 0.24
CA GLY A 153 -12.41 3.13 -0.87
C GLY A 153 -11.64 3.41 -2.17
N LYS A 154 -12.35 3.40 -3.29
CA LYS A 154 -11.77 3.65 -4.64
C LYS A 154 -11.82 5.11 -5.09
N CYS A 155 -12.25 6.00 -4.19
CA CYS A 155 -12.30 7.43 -4.47
C CYS A 155 -10.91 8.03 -4.25
N GLY A 156 -10.48 8.91 -5.14
CA GLY A 156 -9.26 9.72 -4.99
C GLY A 156 -9.45 10.84 -3.97
N SER A 157 -9.90 10.49 -2.77
CA SER A 157 -10.33 11.40 -1.71
C SER A 157 -9.36 11.46 -0.54
N CYS A 158 -8.15 10.88 -0.65
CA CYS A 158 -7.17 10.90 0.46
C CYS A 158 -6.85 12.31 0.96
N TRP A 159 -6.97 13.33 0.10
CA TRP A 159 -6.85 14.74 0.46
C TRP A 159 -7.93 15.21 1.45
N ALA A 160 -9.18 14.76 1.26
CA ALA A 160 -10.29 15.07 2.14
C ALA A 160 -10.11 14.36 3.48
N PHE A 161 -9.72 13.09 3.47
CA PHE A 161 -9.42 12.33 4.70
C PHE A 161 -8.27 12.95 5.50
N ALA A 162 -7.18 13.36 4.85
CA ALA A 162 -6.09 14.07 5.52
C ALA A 162 -6.53 15.41 6.14
N THR A 163 -7.39 16.15 5.43
CA THR A 163 -7.97 17.40 5.92
C THR A 163 -8.86 17.18 7.13
N ILE A 164 -9.81 16.24 7.03
CA ILE A 164 -10.76 15.91 8.09
C ILE A 164 -10.01 15.43 9.34
N GLY A 165 -9.08 14.49 9.21
CA GLY A 165 -8.31 14.00 10.36
C GLY A 165 -7.56 15.11 11.09
N THR A 166 -7.03 16.09 10.37
CA THR A 166 -6.36 17.24 10.99
C THR A 166 -7.35 18.20 11.67
N VAL A 167 -8.49 18.50 11.02
CA VAL A 167 -9.50 19.43 11.54
C VAL A 167 -10.23 18.86 12.74
N GLU A 168 -10.63 17.59 12.71
CA GLU A 168 -11.26 16.90 13.84
C GLU A 168 -10.34 16.89 15.06
N TYR A 169 -9.06 16.58 14.85
CA TYR A 169 -8.06 16.61 15.91
C TYR A 169 -7.91 18.00 16.51
N ALA A 170 -7.73 19.02 15.66
CA ALA A 170 -7.56 20.40 16.08
C ALA A 170 -8.78 20.96 16.80
N HIS A 171 -9.99 20.49 16.46
CA HIS A 171 -11.21 20.88 17.15
C HIS A 171 -11.36 20.23 18.53
N CYS A 172 -10.81 19.03 18.72
CA CYS A 172 -10.92 18.29 19.97
C CYS A 172 -9.91 18.74 21.05
N ILE A 173 -8.74 19.24 20.64
CA ILE A 173 -7.69 19.74 21.55
C ILE A 173 -8.02 21.13 22.11
#